data_AF-A0ABD7NGU9-F1
#
_entry.id   AF-A0ABD7NGU9-F1
#
_cell.length_a   1.000
_cell.length_b   1.000
_cell.length_c   1.000
_cell.angle_alpha   90.00
_cell.angle_beta   90.00
_cell.angle_gamma   90.00
#
_symmetry.space_group_name_H-M   'P 1'
#
loop_
_entity.id
_entity.type
_entity.pdbx_description
1 polymer ?
#
loop_
_entity_poly.entity_id
_entity_poly.type
_entity_poly.pdbx_seq_one_letter_code
_entity_poly.pdbx_strand_id
1 'polypeptide(L)'
;MDKRTENILQDIRETTEFLGGVRLPDTAFKAIAGTNVTTDMLFFQKHLDKGYVADDLAFSGSIRYDKDDRIWLNPYFDGEYNRQVLGTYEVRNFNGGTLSVKGKTDNLIESVQTALEQVKAARVIDRNEIIINPNVLTKQIIDISIPPEMRENLGQYSFGYQDSTVYYRDNKCIRVGTKTEDISYYVDEEGNFKAWDTKHSQKQIDRFNSLEVTDSTALDVYVTEETAKRGQFKGYFKKTVFYEAPLSDKEVARIKGMVDIRNAYQEVIAIQRYYDYDKEKFNQLLGKLNHAYDSFVKRYGYLNSAVNRNLFDSDDKYSLLASLEDESLDPNGKTIIYTKSLAFEKALVRPEKEVTEVSSALDALNSSLADGRGVDLDYMMSIYHTDSKATLIEELGDAIIPDPERYLQNGEVVYVARQDFLSGDVMTKLEIVDLLIKQENSDFPWQHYQDLLEEVRPQRVTLADIDYRIGSRWIPLAVYGKFAQETFMGKAFDLTDQEVADSP
;
A
#
# COMPACT_ATOMS: atom_id res chain seq x y z
N MET A 1 7.72 -11.28 2.54
CA MET A 1 7.37 -12.72 2.58
C MET A 1 7.86 -13.43 3.84
N ASP A 2 9.02 -13.06 4.39
CA ASP A 2 9.68 -13.77 5.51
C ASP A 2 9.15 -13.45 6.93
N LYS A 3 7.98 -12.79 7.03
CA LYS A 3 7.39 -12.45 8.34
C LYS A 3 6.76 -13.70 8.98
N ARG A 4 6.80 -13.75 10.31
CA ARG A 4 6.22 -14.84 11.13
C ARG A 4 4.69 -14.86 11.12
N THR A 5 4.07 -13.71 10.95
CA THR A 5 2.62 -13.53 11.05
C THR A 5 1.99 -13.65 9.66
N GLU A 6 1.05 -14.58 9.52
CA GLU A 6 0.42 -14.92 8.24
C GLU A 6 -0.72 -14.00 7.85
N ASN A 7 -1.20 -13.11 8.74
CA ASN A 7 -2.45 -12.35 8.55
C ASN A 7 -2.54 -11.63 7.18
N ILE A 8 -1.50 -10.87 6.80
CA ILE A 8 -1.48 -10.15 5.50
C ILE A 8 -1.29 -11.12 4.33
N LEU A 9 -0.51 -12.19 4.51
CA LEU A 9 -0.29 -13.20 3.47
C LEU A 9 -1.57 -14.00 3.20
N GLN A 10 -2.40 -14.21 4.22
CA GLN A 10 -3.70 -14.84 4.10
C GLN A 10 -4.67 -13.96 3.30
N ASP A 11 -4.76 -12.67 3.64
CA ASP A 11 -5.59 -11.71 2.88
C ASP A 11 -5.17 -11.61 1.40
N ILE A 12 -3.86 -11.58 1.14
CA ILE A 12 -3.30 -11.58 -0.22
C ILE A 12 -3.61 -12.91 -0.92
N ARG A 13 -3.44 -14.06 -0.24
CA ARG A 13 -3.70 -15.40 -0.79
C ARG A 13 -5.15 -15.56 -1.25
N GLU A 14 -6.10 -14.99 -0.51
CA GLU A 14 -7.54 -15.11 -0.76
C GLU A 14 -8.01 -14.17 -1.88
N THR A 15 -7.31 -13.06 -2.12
CA THR A 15 -7.71 -12.04 -3.10
C THR A 15 -6.85 -12.00 -4.37
N THR A 16 -5.76 -12.76 -4.40
CA THR A 16 -4.79 -12.76 -5.50
C THR A 16 -4.23 -14.15 -5.82
N GLU A 17 -3.83 -14.35 -7.07
CA GLU A 17 -2.99 -15.43 -7.54
C GLU A 17 -1.53 -14.97 -7.54
N PHE A 18 -0.64 -15.74 -6.93
CA PHE A 18 0.79 -15.45 -6.94
C PHE A 18 1.44 -16.03 -8.19
N LEU A 19 2.00 -15.14 -9.02
CA LEU A 19 2.62 -15.51 -10.30
C LEU A 19 4.09 -15.88 -10.12
N GLY A 20 4.79 -15.26 -9.18
CA GLY A 20 6.20 -15.52 -8.88
C GLY A 20 6.86 -14.37 -8.14
N GLY A 21 8.10 -14.54 -7.73
CA GLY A 21 8.84 -13.54 -6.98
C GLY A 21 10.35 -13.70 -7.05
N VAL A 22 11.04 -12.59 -7.31
CA VAL A 22 12.48 -12.55 -7.48
C VAL A 22 13.12 -11.81 -6.30
N ARG A 23 14.06 -12.45 -5.62
CA ARG A 23 14.83 -11.84 -4.53
C ARG A 23 16.16 -11.32 -5.05
N LEU A 24 16.35 -10.02 -4.95
CA LEU A 24 17.48 -9.29 -5.50
C LEU A 24 18.66 -9.22 -4.53
N PRO A 25 19.90 -9.02 -5.05
CA PRO A 25 21.05 -8.69 -4.22
C PRO A 25 20.82 -7.44 -3.37
N ASP A 26 21.48 -7.37 -2.21
CA ASP A 26 21.47 -6.21 -1.34
C ASP A 26 22.03 -4.94 -2.02
N THR A 27 22.84 -5.11 -3.06
CA THR A 27 23.41 -4.02 -3.84
C THR A 27 22.54 -3.54 -5.00
N ALA A 28 21.37 -4.14 -5.26
CA ALA A 28 20.56 -3.84 -6.43
C ALA A 28 20.25 -2.35 -6.60
N PHE A 29 19.98 -1.65 -5.50
CA PHE A 29 19.68 -0.22 -5.49
C PHE A 29 20.84 0.64 -4.97
N LYS A 30 22.05 0.09 -4.81
CA LYS A 30 23.17 0.81 -4.20
C LYS A 30 23.58 2.04 -5.02
N ALA A 31 23.57 1.95 -6.34
CA ALA A 31 23.96 3.05 -7.24
C ALA A 31 22.97 4.22 -7.22
N ILE A 32 21.68 3.93 -7.07
CA ILE A 32 20.60 4.93 -7.15
C ILE A 32 20.18 5.42 -5.76
N ALA A 33 19.96 4.50 -4.81
CA ALA A 33 19.44 4.80 -3.47
C ALA A 33 20.54 4.87 -2.38
N GLY A 34 21.79 4.48 -2.68
CA GLY A 34 22.90 4.56 -1.73
C GLY A 34 22.79 3.61 -0.51
N THR A 35 21.88 2.63 -0.57
CA THR A 35 21.60 1.67 0.51
C THR A 35 21.88 0.24 0.08
N ASN A 36 22.32 -0.58 1.03
CA ASN A 36 22.48 -2.03 0.85
C ASN A 36 21.31 -2.77 1.51
N VAL A 37 20.25 -3.07 0.75
CA VAL A 37 19.03 -3.70 1.25
C VAL A 37 18.59 -4.81 0.29
N THR A 38 18.40 -6.02 0.81
CA THR A 38 17.80 -7.12 0.05
C THR A 38 16.32 -6.82 -0.19
N THR A 39 15.93 -6.86 -1.45
CA THR A 39 14.59 -6.46 -1.91
C THR A 39 13.97 -7.60 -2.70
N ASP A 40 12.67 -7.79 -2.53
CA ASP A 40 11.89 -8.78 -3.27
C ASP A 40 11.02 -8.06 -4.31
N MET A 41 11.00 -8.56 -5.54
CA MET A 41 9.98 -8.26 -6.54
C MET A 41 8.94 -9.37 -6.49
N LEU A 42 7.68 -9.04 -6.26
CA LEU A 42 6.60 -10.03 -6.15
C LEU A 42 5.52 -9.71 -7.17
N PHE A 43 5.06 -10.74 -7.89
CA PHE A 43 4.07 -10.61 -8.94
C PHE A 43 2.77 -11.29 -8.52
N PHE A 44 1.70 -10.52 -8.48
CA PHE A 44 0.36 -10.97 -8.13
C PHE A 44 -0.62 -10.60 -9.23
N GLN A 45 -1.58 -11.47 -9.47
CA GLN A 45 -2.75 -11.18 -10.28
C GLN A 45 -4.00 -11.20 -9.39
N LYS A 46 -4.84 -10.18 -9.50
CA LYS A 46 -6.08 -10.11 -8.70
C LYS A 46 -7.03 -11.26 -9.08
N HIS A 47 -7.53 -11.99 -8.09
CA HIS A 47 -8.47 -13.10 -8.27
C HIS A 47 -9.42 -13.15 -7.07
N LEU A 48 -10.53 -12.39 -7.15
CA LEU A 48 -11.43 -12.16 -6.01
C LEU A 48 -12.31 -13.37 -5.66
N ASP A 49 -12.58 -14.26 -6.63
CA ASP A 49 -13.37 -15.48 -6.44
C ASP A 49 -12.48 -16.73 -6.32
N LYS A 50 -11.23 -16.56 -5.92
CA LYS A 50 -10.29 -17.66 -5.77
C LYS A 50 -10.79 -18.59 -4.67
N GLY A 51 -11.12 -19.83 -5.04
CA GLY A 51 -11.36 -20.89 -4.07
C GLY A 51 -10.11 -21.16 -3.22
N TYR A 52 -10.27 -21.78 -2.05
CA TYR A 52 -9.14 -22.15 -1.20
C TYR A 52 -8.18 -23.09 -1.96
N VAL A 53 -6.94 -22.63 -2.18
CA VAL A 53 -5.85 -23.45 -2.73
C VAL A 53 -4.93 -23.81 -1.57
N ALA A 54 -4.89 -25.09 -1.21
CA ALA A 54 -4.16 -25.59 -0.03
C ALA A 54 -2.63 -25.52 -0.20
N ASP A 55 -2.13 -25.63 -1.43
CA ASP A 55 -0.70 -25.87 -1.71
C ASP A 55 -0.07 -24.72 -2.52
N ASP A 56 0.04 -23.54 -1.92
CA ASP A 56 0.84 -22.43 -2.47
C ASP A 56 2.04 -22.14 -1.57
N LEU A 57 3.23 -22.54 -2.02
CA LEU A 57 4.49 -22.47 -1.28
C LEU A 57 4.85 -21.03 -0.86
N ALA A 58 4.39 -20.02 -1.60
CA ALA A 58 4.62 -18.63 -1.23
C ALA A 58 3.82 -18.21 0.01
N PHE A 59 2.71 -18.89 0.30
CA PHE A 59 1.81 -18.59 1.39
C PHE A 59 1.79 -19.66 2.49
N SER A 60 2.73 -20.62 2.47
CA SER A 60 2.80 -21.70 3.47
C SER A 60 3.39 -21.28 4.83
N GLY A 61 3.58 -19.98 5.04
CA GLY A 61 4.23 -19.41 6.22
C GLY A 61 5.75 -19.49 6.13
N SER A 62 6.44 -18.64 6.89
CA SER A 62 7.91 -18.67 6.94
C SER A 62 8.40 -19.81 7.81
N ILE A 63 9.45 -20.50 7.38
CA ILE A 63 10.12 -21.56 8.15
C ILE A 63 11.41 -21.03 8.77
N ARG A 64 11.97 -21.78 9.72
CA ARG A 64 13.30 -21.45 10.28
C ARG A 64 14.37 -21.67 9.23
N TYR A 65 15.32 -20.74 9.16
CA TYR A 65 16.46 -20.90 8.28
C TYR A 65 17.48 -21.86 8.89
N ASP A 66 17.79 -22.95 8.20
CA ASP A 66 18.60 -24.06 8.71
C ASP A 66 20.01 -23.66 9.19
N LYS A 67 20.56 -22.55 8.68
CA LYS A 67 21.90 -22.07 9.08
C LYS A 67 21.88 -21.07 10.23
N ASP A 68 20.71 -20.51 10.58
CA ASP A 68 20.56 -19.57 11.68
C ASP A 68 19.12 -19.59 12.23
N ASP A 69 18.95 -20.23 13.39
CA ASP A 69 17.68 -20.40 14.09
C ASP A 69 17.01 -19.08 14.50
N ARG A 70 17.60 -17.91 14.26
CA ARG A 70 16.97 -16.59 14.52
C ARG A 70 16.21 -16.09 13.28
N ILE A 71 16.62 -16.54 12.11
CA ILE A 71 16.10 -16.09 10.82
C ILE A 71 14.91 -16.95 10.42
N TRP A 72 13.94 -16.27 9.81
CA TRP A 72 12.80 -16.90 9.16
C TRP A 72 12.93 -16.65 7.67
N LEU A 73 12.64 -17.68 6.89
CA LEU A 73 12.72 -17.65 5.44
C LEU A 73 11.41 -18.20 4.90
N ASN A 74 10.80 -17.48 3.97
CA ASN A 74 9.67 -18.03 3.24
C ASN A 74 10.17 -19.20 2.37
N PRO A 75 9.54 -20.39 2.43
CA PRO A 75 9.93 -21.56 1.65
C PRO A 75 10.04 -21.29 0.15
N TYR A 76 9.27 -20.33 -0.36
CA TYR A 76 9.39 -19.90 -1.75
C TYR A 76 10.78 -19.36 -2.08
N PHE A 77 11.54 -18.79 -1.14
CA PHE A 77 12.90 -18.31 -1.38
C PHE A 77 13.98 -19.25 -0.83
N ASP A 78 13.63 -20.49 -0.51
CA ASP A 78 14.53 -21.45 0.12
C ASP A 78 15.19 -22.41 -0.89
N GLY A 79 16.50 -22.20 -1.06
CA GLY A 79 17.46 -23.17 -1.59
C GLY A 79 17.02 -23.96 -2.81
N GLU A 80 16.92 -25.28 -2.65
CA GLU A 80 16.79 -26.25 -3.75
C GLU A 80 15.46 -26.18 -4.52
N TYR A 81 14.47 -25.45 -4.00
CA TYR A 81 13.13 -25.40 -4.58
C TYR A 81 12.82 -24.11 -5.34
N ASN A 82 13.67 -23.08 -5.26
CA ASN A 82 13.48 -21.87 -6.05
C ASN A 82 14.78 -21.15 -6.44
N ARG A 83 15.01 -21.03 -7.76
CA ARG A 83 16.16 -20.34 -8.36
C ARG A 83 16.02 -18.82 -8.44
N GLN A 84 14.90 -18.26 -7.98
CA GLN A 84 14.61 -16.82 -8.07
C GLN A 84 15.32 -15.97 -7.01
N VAL A 85 16.28 -16.54 -6.27
CA VAL A 85 17.23 -15.78 -5.42
C VAL A 85 18.50 -15.48 -6.21
N LEU A 86 18.68 -14.20 -6.59
CA LEU A 86 19.78 -13.74 -7.44
C LEU A 86 21.09 -13.52 -6.69
N GLY A 87 21.45 -14.46 -5.81
CA GLY A 87 22.66 -14.34 -5.01
C GLY A 87 22.86 -15.49 -4.05
N THR A 88 23.70 -15.26 -3.04
CA THR A 88 23.92 -16.16 -1.91
C THR A 88 23.51 -15.48 -0.62
N TYR A 89 22.78 -16.20 0.22
CA TYR A 89 22.43 -15.73 1.54
C TYR A 89 23.66 -15.52 2.43
N GLU A 90 23.71 -14.36 3.07
CA GLU A 90 24.63 -13.99 4.14
C GLU A 90 23.82 -13.41 5.30
N VAL A 91 24.14 -13.83 6.52
CA VAL A 91 23.54 -13.22 7.72
C VAL A 91 24.37 -12.00 8.09
N ARG A 92 23.74 -10.82 8.08
CA ARG A 92 24.36 -9.58 8.54
C ARG A 92 23.82 -9.17 9.90
N ASN A 93 24.64 -8.42 10.65
CA ASN A 93 24.41 -7.90 12.00
C ASN A 93 24.39 -8.96 13.13
N PHE A 94 25.24 -8.76 14.14
CA PHE A 94 25.35 -9.64 15.31
C PHE A 94 24.25 -9.29 16.34
N ASN A 95 23.52 -10.30 16.85
CA ASN A 95 22.39 -10.22 17.80
C ASN A 95 21.04 -9.66 17.30
N GLY A 96 20.72 -9.84 16.02
CA GLY A 96 19.37 -9.61 15.47
C GLY A 96 19.25 -9.99 14.00
N GLY A 97 20.00 -11.02 13.61
CA GLY A 97 20.43 -11.35 12.23
C GLY A 97 19.44 -10.96 11.13
N THR A 98 19.91 -10.13 10.20
CA THR A 98 19.20 -9.79 8.97
C THR A 98 19.70 -10.67 7.85
N LEU A 99 18.79 -11.39 7.19
CA LEU A 99 19.12 -12.16 6.01
C LEU A 99 19.38 -11.21 4.85
N SER A 100 20.60 -11.23 4.32
CA SER A 100 21.04 -10.43 3.18
C SER A 100 21.37 -11.36 2.02
N VAL A 101 21.23 -10.89 0.79
CA VAL A 101 21.62 -11.63 -0.42
C VAL A 101 22.78 -10.92 -1.07
N LYS A 102 23.93 -11.60 -1.14
CA LYS A 102 25.10 -11.10 -1.86
C LYS A 102 25.04 -11.52 -3.32
N GLY A 103 25.20 -10.57 -4.23
CA GLY A 103 25.16 -10.82 -5.67
C GLY A 103 26.19 -11.84 -6.12
N LYS A 104 25.82 -12.67 -7.12
CA LYS A 104 26.68 -13.68 -7.75
C LYS A 104 27.36 -13.18 -9.03
N THR A 105 26.76 -12.19 -9.71
CA THR A 105 27.15 -11.70 -11.02
C THR A 105 27.21 -10.17 -11.01
N ASP A 106 28.04 -9.60 -11.88
CA ASP A 106 28.10 -8.14 -12.07
C ASP A 106 26.96 -7.63 -12.98
N ASN A 107 26.39 -8.51 -13.83
CA ASN A 107 25.26 -8.19 -14.70
C ASN A 107 23.91 -8.56 -14.06
N LEU A 108 23.40 -7.64 -13.24
CA LEU A 108 22.11 -7.81 -12.56
C LEU A 108 20.93 -7.86 -13.54
N ILE A 109 20.95 -7.07 -14.61
CA ILE A 109 19.83 -6.95 -15.55
C ILE A 109 19.54 -8.29 -16.24
N GLU A 110 20.57 -8.95 -16.77
CA GLU A 110 20.45 -10.26 -17.39
C GLU A 110 19.94 -11.31 -16.39
N SER A 111 20.45 -11.27 -15.15
CA SER A 111 20.03 -12.17 -14.08
C SER A 111 18.55 -11.99 -13.71
N VAL A 112 18.06 -10.73 -13.72
CA VAL A 112 16.65 -10.41 -13.52
C VAL A 112 15.80 -10.90 -14.69
N GLN A 113 16.20 -10.65 -15.94
CA GLN A 113 15.47 -11.13 -17.12
C GLN A 113 15.26 -12.65 -17.09
N THR A 114 16.32 -13.41 -16.82
CA THR A 114 16.22 -14.88 -16.69
C THR A 114 15.32 -15.31 -15.53
N ALA A 115 15.30 -14.57 -14.42
CA ALA A 115 14.41 -14.87 -13.31
C ALA A 115 12.94 -14.56 -13.64
N LEU A 116 12.67 -13.51 -14.42
CA LEU A 116 11.33 -13.14 -14.85
C LEU A 116 10.71 -14.17 -15.80
N GLU A 117 11.52 -14.89 -16.59
CA GLU A 117 11.03 -16.02 -17.40
C GLU A 117 10.40 -17.15 -16.56
N GLN A 118 10.73 -17.22 -15.26
CA GLN A 118 10.17 -18.21 -14.34
C GLN A 118 8.93 -17.70 -13.59
N VAL A 119 8.55 -16.43 -13.77
CA VAL A 119 7.28 -15.89 -13.26
C VAL A 119 6.17 -16.41 -14.17
N LYS A 120 5.15 -17.01 -13.58
CA LYS A 120 4.00 -17.54 -14.32
C LYS A 120 3.35 -16.42 -15.12
N ALA A 121 2.97 -16.73 -16.36
CA ALA A 121 2.17 -15.81 -17.15
C ALA A 121 0.85 -15.52 -16.42
N ALA A 122 0.40 -14.27 -16.49
CA ALA A 122 -0.91 -13.89 -15.97
C ALA A 122 -1.99 -14.72 -16.67
N ARG A 123 -2.91 -15.28 -15.89
CA ARG A 123 -4.09 -15.96 -16.40
C ARG A 123 -4.89 -14.98 -17.28
N VAL A 124 -5.42 -15.48 -18.39
CA VAL A 124 -6.41 -14.74 -19.16
C VAL A 124 -7.71 -14.72 -18.34
N ILE A 125 -8.06 -13.54 -17.83
CA ILE A 125 -9.30 -13.34 -17.07
C ILE A 125 -10.45 -13.28 -18.09
N ASP A 126 -11.40 -14.21 -17.95
CA ASP A 126 -12.70 -14.06 -18.62
C ASP A 126 -13.37 -12.81 -18.05
N ARG A 127 -13.83 -11.90 -18.92
CA ARG A 127 -14.45 -10.63 -18.51
C ARG A 127 -15.67 -10.85 -17.62
N ASN A 128 -16.28 -12.04 -17.69
CA ASN A 128 -17.38 -12.49 -16.84
C ASN A 128 -17.00 -12.62 -15.35
N GLU A 129 -15.71 -12.83 -15.03
CA GLU A 129 -15.19 -12.94 -13.66
C GLU A 129 -14.81 -11.57 -13.05
N ILE A 130 -14.92 -10.47 -13.80
CA ILE A 130 -14.64 -9.12 -13.31
C ILE A 130 -15.84 -8.65 -12.48
N ILE A 131 -15.83 -8.92 -11.18
CA ILE A 131 -16.77 -8.33 -10.24
C ILE A 131 -16.37 -6.86 -10.00
N ILE A 132 -17.16 -5.94 -10.54
CA ILE A 132 -17.09 -4.53 -10.14
C ILE A 132 -17.71 -4.43 -8.76
N ASN A 133 -16.88 -4.09 -7.77
CA ASN A 133 -17.35 -3.84 -6.43
C ASN A 133 -18.37 -2.67 -6.48
N PRO A 134 -19.63 -2.87 -6.03
CA PRO A 134 -20.65 -1.82 -5.99
C PRO A 134 -20.22 -0.58 -5.19
N ASN A 135 -19.25 -0.73 -4.28
CA ASN A 135 -18.73 0.36 -3.45
C ASN A 135 -17.93 1.43 -4.21
N VAL A 136 -17.76 1.27 -5.52
CA VAL A 136 -17.14 2.30 -6.36
C VAL A 136 -18.10 3.46 -6.65
N LEU A 137 -19.41 3.20 -6.63
CA LEU A 137 -20.44 4.18 -7.02
C LEU A 137 -21.03 4.93 -5.81
N THR A 138 -20.40 4.83 -4.63
CA THR A 138 -20.89 5.58 -3.47
C THR A 138 -20.52 7.04 -3.66
N LYS A 139 -21.53 7.84 -4.05
CA LYS A 139 -21.55 9.29 -3.85
C LYS A 139 -20.92 9.56 -2.49
N GLN A 140 -19.83 10.34 -2.43
CA GLN A 140 -19.21 10.72 -1.16
C GLN A 140 -20.26 11.46 -0.34
N ILE A 141 -20.96 10.73 0.52
CA ILE A 141 -21.77 11.32 1.57
C ILE A 141 -20.73 11.82 2.56
N ILE A 142 -20.45 13.12 2.48
CA ILE A 142 -19.56 13.78 3.41
C ILE A 142 -20.22 13.70 4.78
N ASP A 143 -19.66 12.89 5.68
CA ASP A 143 -20.10 12.85 7.06
C ASP A 143 -19.76 14.19 7.73
N ILE A 144 -20.79 14.96 8.07
CA ILE A 144 -20.65 16.27 8.73
C ILE A 144 -20.45 16.15 10.24
N SER A 145 -20.55 14.94 10.82
CA SER A 145 -20.20 14.70 12.22
C SER A 145 -18.69 14.64 12.45
N ILE A 146 -17.90 14.39 11.39
CA ILE A 146 -16.45 14.41 11.42
C ILE A 146 -15.96 15.86 11.22
N PRO A 147 -15.07 16.37 12.08
CA PRO A 147 -14.55 17.73 11.94
C PRO A 147 -13.84 17.97 10.60
N PRO A 148 -13.93 19.19 10.02
CA PRO A 148 -13.30 19.51 8.73
C PRO A 148 -11.81 19.19 8.68
N GLU A 149 -11.08 19.52 9.74
CA GLU A 149 -9.63 19.27 9.82
C GLU A 149 -9.30 17.78 9.67
N MET A 150 -10.08 16.88 10.28
CA MET A 150 -9.88 15.44 10.14
C MET A 150 -10.23 14.97 8.72
N ARG A 151 -11.30 15.50 8.12
CA ARG A 151 -11.72 15.11 6.75
C ARG A 151 -10.67 15.48 5.70
N GLU A 152 -10.02 16.63 5.87
CA GLU A 152 -9.08 17.17 4.91
C GLU A 152 -7.66 16.62 5.12
N ASN A 153 -7.22 16.45 6.37
CA ASN A 153 -5.81 16.19 6.68
C ASN A 153 -5.51 14.80 7.25
N LEU A 154 -6.51 14.02 7.68
CA LEU A 154 -6.24 12.70 8.24
C LEU A 154 -5.85 11.71 7.14
N GLY A 155 -4.60 11.27 7.15
CA GLY A 155 -4.07 10.27 6.22
C GLY A 155 -4.79 8.93 6.31
N GLN A 156 -4.75 8.14 5.24
CA GLN A 156 -5.33 6.80 5.22
C GLN A 156 -4.56 5.87 6.19
N TYR A 157 -5.31 5.07 6.96
CA TYR A 157 -4.77 4.20 8.02
C TYR A 157 -3.98 4.97 9.10
N SER A 158 -4.36 6.22 9.39
CA SER A 158 -3.72 7.00 10.44
C SER A 158 -4.71 7.37 11.54
N PHE A 159 -4.20 7.48 12.76
CA PHE A 159 -4.89 8.14 13.86
C PHE A 159 -4.70 9.66 13.80
N GLY A 160 -5.77 10.37 14.15
CA GLY A 160 -5.80 11.80 14.41
C GLY A 160 -6.65 12.09 15.65
N TYR A 161 -6.67 13.32 16.10
CA TYR A 161 -7.57 13.71 17.18
C TYR A 161 -7.97 15.18 17.03
N GLN A 162 -9.14 15.50 17.54
CA GLN A 162 -9.56 16.86 17.81
C GLN A 162 -10.18 16.89 19.21
N ASP A 163 -9.72 17.83 20.05
CA ASP A 163 -10.10 17.92 21.46
C ASP A 163 -9.88 16.60 22.22
N SER A 164 -10.93 16.01 22.77
CA SER A 164 -10.91 14.72 23.49
C SER A 164 -11.28 13.53 22.61
N THR A 165 -11.51 13.74 21.32
CA THR A 165 -11.99 12.68 20.42
C THR A 165 -10.86 12.25 19.50
N VAL A 166 -10.54 10.95 19.55
CA VAL A 166 -9.63 10.31 18.60
C VAL A 166 -10.44 9.88 17.38
N TYR A 167 -9.84 10.02 16.21
CA TYR A 167 -10.37 9.56 14.93
C TYR A 167 -9.38 8.61 14.28
N TYR A 168 -9.90 7.64 13.54
CA TYR A 168 -9.12 6.73 12.71
C TYR A 168 -9.71 6.71 11.31
N ARG A 169 -8.86 6.77 10.29
CA ARG A 169 -9.27 6.66 8.89
C ARG A 169 -8.93 5.28 8.36
N ASP A 170 -9.92 4.49 8.00
CA ASP A 170 -9.71 3.22 7.30
C ASP A 170 -9.82 3.42 5.78
N ASN A 171 -9.98 2.33 5.03
CA ASN A 171 -10.16 2.37 3.58
C ASN A 171 -11.55 2.82 3.12
N LYS A 172 -12.53 2.90 4.02
CA LYS A 172 -13.91 3.28 3.73
C LYS A 172 -14.22 4.70 4.18
N CYS A 173 -13.88 5.05 5.42
CA CYS A 173 -14.30 6.30 6.04
C CYS A 173 -13.38 6.73 7.20
N ILE A 174 -13.70 7.89 7.78
CA ILE A 174 -13.16 8.32 9.07
C ILE A 174 -14.20 7.98 10.13
N ARG A 175 -13.74 7.31 11.20
CA ARG A 175 -14.59 6.91 12.33
C ARG A 175 -13.99 7.41 13.63
N VAL A 176 -14.85 7.55 14.64
CA VAL A 176 -14.39 7.79 16.02
C VAL A 176 -13.59 6.56 16.47
N GLY A 177 -12.47 6.80 17.12
CA GLY A 177 -11.56 5.77 17.61
C GLY A 177 -12.25 4.83 18.58
N THR A 178 -12.21 3.55 18.26
CA THR A 178 -12.69 2.44 19.07
C THR A 178 -11.54 1.46 19.26
N LYS A 179 -11.77 0.45 20.08
CA LYS A 179 -10.86 -0.70 20.19
C LYS A 179 -11.67 -1.99 20.09
N THR A 180 -11.03 -3.03 19.58
CA THR A 180 -11.58 -4.38 19.60
C THR A 180 -11.47 -4.95 21.00
N GLU A 181 -12.59 -5.43 21.55
CA GLU A 181 -12.64 -6.23 22.76
C GLU A 181 -13.39 -7.54 22.51
N ASP A 182 -13.20 -8.51 23.40
CA ASP A 182 -13.95 -9.76 23.41
C ASP A 182 -14.78 -9.91 24.69
N ILE A 183 -15.93 -10.56 24.55
CA ILE A 183 -16.67 -11.12 25.68
C ILE A 183 -17.07 -12.56 25.40
N SER A 184 -16.96 -13.41 26.41
CA SER A 184 -17.29 -14.83 26.31
C SER A 184 -18.37 -15.23 27.31
N TYR A 185 -19.27 -16.10 26.87
CA TYR A 185 -20.33 -16.69 27.68
C TYR A 185 -20.70 -18.09 27.17
N TYR A 186 -21.48 -18.82 27.95
CA TYR A 186 -21.90 -20.18 27.66
C TYR A 186 -23.36 -20.23 27.19
N VAL A 187 -23.63 -21.05 26.18
CA VAL A 187 -24.95 -21.26 25.57
C VAL A 187 -25.34 -22.74 25.53
N ASP A 188 -26.63 -23.04 25.47
CA ASP A 188 -27.12 -24.39 25.17
C ASP A 188 -27.06 -24.73 23.67
N GLU A 189 -27.52 -25.92 23.30
CA GLU A 189 -27.53 -26.42 21.91
C GLU A 189 -28.41 -25.54 21.01
N GLU A 190 -29.46 -24.92 21.57
CA GLU A 190 -30.32 -23.97 20.88
C GLU A 190 -29.77 -22.54 20.86
N GLY A 191 -28.59 -22.30 21.44
CA GLY A 191 -27.92 -20.99 21.45
C GLY A 191 -28.38 -20.02 22.54
N ASN A 192 -29.20 -20.46 23.50
CA ASN A 192 -29.68 -19.62 24.60
C ASN A 192 -28.60 -19.41 25.65
N PHE A 193 -28.44 -18.15 26.09
CA PHE A 193 -27.52 -17.76 27.16
C PHE A 193 -27.75 -18.56 28.46
N LYS A 194 -26.66 -19.03 29.07
CA LYS A 194 -26.67 -19.72 30.38
C LYS A 194 -25.86 -18.99 31.44
N ALA A 195 -24.62 -18.62 31.12
CA ALA A 195 -23.73 -17.98 32.09
C ALA A 195 -22.57 -17.25 31.42
N TRP A 196 -22.12 -16.14 32.02
CA TRP A 196 -20.90 -15.45 31.59
C TRP A 196 -19.65 -16.27 31.93
N ASP A 197 -18.60 -16.15 31.11
CA ASP A 197 -17.29 -16.68 31.45
C ASP A 197 -16.73 -15.94 32.67
N THR A 198 -16.24 -16.71 33.65
CA THR A 198 -15.64 -16.22 34.89
C THR A 198 -14.44 -15.28 34.70
N LYS A 199 -13.83 -15.24 33.51
CA LYS A 199 -12.73 -14.30 33.22
C LYS A 199 -13.18 -12.84 33.15
N HIS A 200 -14.47 -12.56 32.95
CA HIS A 200 -14.98 -11.20 32.80
C HIS A 200 -15.49 -10.62 34.12
N SER A 201 -15.11 -9.37 34.40
CA SER A 201 -15.66 -8.63 35.53
C SER A 201 -17.08 -8.16 35.26
N GLN A 202 -17.88 -7.95 36.32
CA GLN A 202 -19.25 -7.41 36.20
C GLN A 202 -19.27 -6.08 35.42
N LYS A 203 -18.28 -5.21 35.64
CA LYS A 203 -18.15 -3.94 34.92
C LYS A 203 -17.99 -4.12 33.41
N GLN A 204 -17.26 -5.14 32.97
CA GLN A 204 -17.12 -5.44 31.54
C GLN A 204 -18.43 -5.97 30.94
N ILE A 205 -19.13 -6.84 31.69
CA ILE A 205 -20.42 -7.40 31.30
C ILE A 205 -21.46 -6.27 31.15
N ASP A 206 -21.58 -5.40 32.14
CA ASP A 206 -22.54 -4.28 32.13
C ASP A 206 -22.25 -3.33 30.96
N ARG A 207 -20.98 -3.05 30.69
CA ARG A 207 -20.57 -2.23 29.55
C ARG A 207 -20.94 -2.91 28.22
N PHE A 208 -20.65 -4.19 28.05
CA PHE A 208 -21.02 -4.91 26.83
C PHE A 208 -22.54 -4.87 26.60
N ASN A 209 -23.32 -5.17 27.65
CA ASN A 209 -24.79 -5.13 27.56
C ASN A 209 -25.32 -3.73 27.18
N SER A 210 -24.70 -2.65 27.68
CA SER A 210 -25.10 -1.27 27.32
C SER A 210 -24.83 -0.88 25.87
N LEU A 211 -23.97 -1.61 25.17
CA LEU A 211 -23.69 -1.39 23.75
C LEU A 211 -24.71 -2.07 22.83
N GLU A 212 -25.58 -2.93 23.39
CA GLU A 212 -26.63 -3.65 22.66
C GLU A 212 -26.10 -4.40 21.42
N VAL A 213 -24.87 -4.91 21.49
CA VAL A 213 -24.23 -5.64 20.39
C VAL A 213 -24.99 -6.94 20.12
N THR A 214 -25.39 -7.13 18.86
CA THR A 214 -25.96 -8.38 18.35
C THR A 214 -24.94 -9.14 17.50
N ASP A 215 -25.23 -10.41 17.17
CA ASP A 215 -24.39 -11.20 16.27
C ASP A 215 -24.19 -10.54 14.90
N SER A 216 -25.15 -9.74 14.42
CA SER A 216 -25.05 -9.02 13.16
C SER A 216 -24.24 -7.72 13.24
N THR A 217 -24.07 -7.16 14.44
CA THR A 217 -23.29 -5.92 14.65
C THR A 217 -21.92 -6.19 15.27
N ALA A 218 -21.68 -7.42 15.75
CA ALA A 218 -20.38 -7.85 16.22
C ALA A 218 -19.36 -7.87 15.07
N LEU A 219 -18.09 -7.69 15.41
CA LEU A 219 -16.99 -7.86 14.45
C LEU A 219 -16.84 -9.33 14.05
N ASP A 220 -16.91 -10.22 15.04
CA ASP A 220 -16.87 -11.66 14.84
C ASP A 220 -17.53 -12.39 16.02
N VAL A 221 -18.06 -13.57 15.75
CA VAL A 221 -18.73 -14.42 16.73
C VAL A 221 -18.27 -15.85 16.55
N TYR A 222 -17.56 -16.36 17.55
CA TYR A 222 -17.07 -17.73 17.57
C TYR A 222 -17.82 -18.57 18.60
N VAL A 223 -18.30 -19.74 18.20
CA VAL A 223 -18.88 -20.75 19.12
C VAL A 223 -18.05 -22.03 19.00
N THR A 224 -17.64 -22.59 20.13
CA THR A 224 -16.92 -23.86 20.16
C THR A 224 -17.75 -24.99 19.57
N GLU A 225 -17.14 -25.89 18.79
CA GLU A 225 -17.83 -27.06 18.21
C GLU A 225 -18.25 -28.11 19.25
N GLU A 226 -17.50 -28.23 20.34
CA GLU A 226 -17.76 -29.17 21.42
C GLU A 226 -18.20 -28.45 22.69
N THR A 227 -19.02 -29.12 23.50
CA THR A 227 -19.39 -28.63 24.82
C THR A 227 -18.23 -28.71 25.80
N ALA A 228 -18.23 -27.83 26.81
CA ALA A 228 -17.27 -27.93 27.90
C ALA A 228 -17.41 -29.30 28.60
N LYS A 229 -16.28 -30.00 28.76
CA LYS A 229 -16.28 -31.39 29.25
C LYS A 229 -16.28 -31.51 30.77
N ARG A 230 -15.96 -30.45 31.51
CA ARG A 230 -15.75 -30.44 32.97
C ARG A 230 -16.15 -29.10 33.59
N GLY A 231 -16.41 -29.11 34.89
CA GLY A 231 -16.75 -27.90 35.67
C GLY A 231 -18.21 -27.48 35.58
N GLN A 232 -18.52 -26.30 36.12
CA GLN A 232 -19.89 -25.77 36.20
C GLN A 232 -20.54 -25.48 34.84
N PHE A 233 -19.74 -25.41 33.77
CA PHE A 233 -20.20 -25.15 32.41
C PHE A 233 -20.37 -26.42 31.58
N LYS A 234 -20.26 -27.60 32.20
CA LYS A 234 -20.30 -28.88 31.49
C LYS A 234 -21.60 -29.03 30.69
N GLY A 235 -21.47 -29.39 29.41
CA GLY A 235 -22.63 -29.56 28.52
C GLY A 235 -23.08 -28.29 27.79
N TYR A 236 -22.40 -27.16 28.00
CA TYR A 236 -22.66 -25.92 27.27
C TYR A 236 -21.52 -25.58 26.30
N PHE A 237 -21.86 -24.87 25.21
CA PHE A 237 -20.89 -24.37 24.23
C PHE A 237 -20.39 -22.99 24.65
N LYS A 238 -19.11 -22.70 24.44
CA LYS A 238 -18.54 -21.38 24.72
C LYS A 238 -18.68 -20.51 23.48
N LYS A 239 -19.44 -19.42 23.62
CA LYS A 239 -19.59 -18.36 22.63
C LYS A 239 -18.67 -17.18 23.00
N THR A 240 -17.91 -16.67 22.05
CA THR A 240 -17.04 -15.50 22.18
C THR A 240 -17.43 -14.50 21.11
N VAL A 241 -17.72 -13.28 21.53
CA VAL A 241 -18.15 -12.17 20.68
C VAL A 241 -17.04 -11.13 20.69
N PHE A 242 -16.53 -10.77 19.51
CA PHE A 242 -15.60 -9.68 19.30
C PHE A 242 -16.37 -8.46 18.84
N TYR A 243 -16.13 -7.31 19.48
CA TYR A 243 -16.91 -6.09 19.23
C TYR A 243 -16.07 -4.84 19.40
N GLU A 244 -16.54 -3.75 18.81
CA GLU A 244 -15.92 -2.44 19.00
C GLU A 244 -16.45 -1.76 20.26
N ALA A 245 -15.53 -1.39 21.13
CA ALA A 245 -15.82 -0.65 22.35
C ALA A 245 -15.26 0.78 22.25
N PRO A 246 -15.95 1.78 22.84
CA PRO A 246 -15.40 3.12 23.00
C PRO A 246 -14.08 3.09 23.78
N LEU A 247 -13.14 3.94 23.38
CA LEU A 247 -11.88 4.13 24.10
C LEU A 247 -12.14 4.78 25.46
N SER A 248 -11.44 4.33 26.49
CA SER A 248 -11.41 5.04 27.77
C SER A 248 -10.56 6.32 27.69
N ASP A 249 -10.78 7.28 28.59
CA ASP A 249 -10.00 8.52 28.65
C ASP A 249 -8.48 8.29 28.69
N LYS A 250 -8.04 7.20 29.35
CA LYS A 250 -6.64 6.82 29.42
C LYS A 250 -6.11 6.30 28.08
N GLU A 251 -6.93 5.56 27.33
CA GLU A 251 -6.58 5.06 25.99
C GLU A 251 -6.57 6.18 24.96
N VAL A 252 -7.56 7.08 25.02
CA VAL A 252 -7.59 8.33 24.26
C VAL A 252 -6.30 9.12 24.50
N ALA A 253 -5.92 9.35 25.76
CA ALA A 253 -4.72 10.10 26.08
C ALA A 253 -3.42 9.40 25.62
N ARG A 254 -3.37 8.07 25.61
CA ARG A 254 -2.26 7.30 25.03
C ARG A 254 -2.16 7.53 23.52
N ILE A 255 -3.25 7.32 22.79
CA ILE A 255 -3.28 7.47 21.33
C ILE A 255 -2.90 8.91 20.94
N LYS A 256 -3.45 9.92 21.63
CA LYS A 256 -3.08 11.33 21.41
C LYS A 256 -1.58 11.57 21.60
N GLY A 257 -1.00 11.08 22.69
CA GLY A 257 0.43 11.22 22.94
C GLY A 257 1.29 10.53 21.88
N MET A 258 0.85 9.36 21.37
CA MET A 258 1.53 8.66 20.29
C MET A 258 1.40 9.40 18.94
N VAL A 259 0.25 9.99 18.64
CA VAL A 259 0.06 10.91 17.50
C VAL A 259 1.01 12.10 17.58
N ASP A 260 1.12 12.74 18.76
CA ASP A 260 1.98 13.90 18.95
C ASP A 260 3.46 13.57 18.73
N ILE A 261 3.92 12.43 19.25
CA ILE A 261 5.30 11.96 19.07
C ILE A 261 5.55 11.60 17.60
N ARG A 262 4.62 10.89 16.96
CA ARG A 262 4.70 10.55 15.53
C ARG A 262 4.86 11.82 14.69
N ASN A 263 3.97 12.79 14.89
CA ASN A 263 4.00 14.05 14.14
C ASN A 263 5.29 14.83 14.41
N ALA A 264 5.74 14.92 15.67
CA ALA A 264 7.02 15.57 16.01
C ALA A 264 8.22 14.87 15.36
N TYR A 265 8.22 13.54 15.29
CA TYR A 265 9.29 12.80 14.65
C TYR A 265 9.29 12.99 13.13
N GLN A 266 8.10 13.05 12.51
CA GLN A 266 7.99 13.38 11.09
C GLN A 266 8.51 14.80 10.79
N GLU A 267 8.26 15.79 11.65
CA GLU A 267 8.85 17.14 11.51
C GLU A 267 10.39 17.08 11.55
N VAL A 268 10.96 16.29 12.47
CA VAL A 268 12.42 16.06 12.58
C VAL A 268 12.98 15.39 11.33
N ILE A 269 12.26 14.44 10.73
CA ILE A 269 12.67 13.77 9.48
C ILE A 269 12.57 14.72 8.29
N ALA A 270 11.48 15.49 8.19
CA ALA A 270 11.21 16.37 7.07
C ALA A 270 12.32 17.42 6.87
N ILE A 271 12.80 18.02 7.96
CA ILE A 271 13.89 19.00 7.89
C ILE A 271 15.22 18.37 7.44
N GLN A 272 15.47 17.09 7.74
CA GLN A 272 16.69 16.39 7.36
C GLN A 272 16.77 16.00 5.88
N ARG A 273 15.69 16.19 5.11
CA ARG A 273 15.66 15.84 3.67
C ARG A 273 16.60 16.72 2.84
N TYR A 274 16.93 17.92 3.32
CA TYR A 274 17.77 18.91 2.63
C TYR A 274 19.19 18.91 3.19
N TYR A 275 20.23 19.07 2.37
CA TYR A 275 21.62 19.04 2.87
C TYR A 275 21.99 20.23 3.78
N ASP A 276 21.38 21.38 3.54
CA ASP A 276 21.68 22.67 4.14
C ASP A 276 20.66 23.09 5.21
N TYR A 277 19.95 22.12 5.80
CA TYR A 277 18.92 22.40 6.79
C TYR A 277 19.45 23.21 7.98
N ASP A 278 18.60 24.08 8.51
CA ASP A 278 18.91 24.90 9.67
C ASP A 278 19.12 24.02 10.92
N LYS A 279 20.36 23.99 11.42
CA LYS A 279 20.75 23.23 12.60
C LYS A 279 20.10 23.73 13.88
N GLU A 280 19.83 25.02 14.01
CA GLU A 280 19.12 25.56 15.17
C GLU A 280 17.68 25.07 15.17
N LYS A 281 17.01 25.15 14.01
CA LYS A 281 15.66 24.61 13.85
C LYS A 281 15.60 23.11 14.08
N PHE A 282 16.58 22.34 13.58
CA PHE A 282 16.71 20.92 13.85
C PHE A 282 16.76 20.62 15.37
N ASN A 283 17.62 21.32 16.11
CA ASN A 283 17.74 21.14 17.57
C ASN A 283 16.45 21.50 18.31
N GLN A 284 15.70 22.51 17.85
CA GLN A 284 14.38 22.84 18.41
C GLN A 284 13.37 21.70 18.21
N LEU A 285 13.30 21.16 16.98
CA LEU A 285 12.40 20.03 16.66
C LEU A 285 12.79 18.77 17.43
N LEU A 286 14.09 18.48 17.53
CA LEU A 286 14.62 17.37 18.31
C LEU A 286 14.29 17.52 19.81
N GLY A 287 14.36 18.74 20.34
CA GLY A 287 13.94 19.07 21.70
C GLY A 287 12.45 18.84 21.94
N LYS A 288 11.59 19.25 20.99
CA LYS A 288 10.13 19.00 21.03
C LYS A 288 9.83 17.50 21.04
N LEU A 289 10.49 16.72 20.17
CA LEU A 289 10.37 15.27 20.12
C LEU A 289 10.78 14.61 21.45
N ASN A 290 11.95 14.98 21.99
CA ASN A 290 12.43 14.48 23.27
C ASN A 290 11.44 14.77 24.41
N HIS A 291 10.95 16.01 24.50
CA HIS A 291 10.01 16.39 25.55
C HIS A 291 8.67 15.64 25.46
N ALA A 292 8.13 15.49 24.25
CA ALA A 292 6.90 14.73 24.03
C ALA A 292 7.07 13.26 24.44
N TYR A 293 8.18 12.64 24.02
CA TYR A 293 8.50 11.26 24.37
C TYR A 293 8.69 11.07 25.88
N ASP A 294 9.53 11.88 26.53
CA ASP A 294 9.82 11.73 27.97
C ASP A 294 8.57 11.91 28.83
N SER A 295 7.73 12.87 28.45
CA SER A 295 6.44 13.11 29.11
C SER A 295 5.43 11.99 28.90
N PHE A 296 5.49 11.32 27.75
CA PHE A 296 4.66 10.15 27.44
C PHE A 296 5.11 8.93 28.23
N VAL A 297 6.40 8.56 28.13
CA VAL A 297 6.95 7.37 28.80
C VAL A 297 6.77 7.45 30.31
N LYS A 298 6.97 8.62 30.91
CA LYS A 298 6.72 8.83 32.35
C LYS A 298 5.29 8.52 32.78
N ARG A 299 4.29 8.76 31.91
CA ARG A 299 2.86 8.59 32.24
C ARG A 299 2.29 7.25 31.78
N TYR A 300 2.75 6.74 30.65
CA TYR A 300 2.12 5.65 29.92
C TYR A 300 3.06 4.47 29.65
N GLY A 301 4.37 4.60 29.94
CA GLY A 301 5.38 3.61 29.60
C GLY A 301 5.84 3.72 28.14
N TYR A 302 6.77 2.83 27.76
CA TYR A 302 7.42 2.80 26.45
C TYR A 302 6.44 2.61 25.27
N LEU A 303 6.76 3.20 24.12
CA LEU A 303 5.97 3.13 22.90
C LEU A 303 5.74 1.69 22.45
N ASN A 304 6.78 0.86 22.49
CA ASN A 304 6.76 -0.54 22.08
C ASN A 304 6.22 -1.50 23.16
N SER A 305 5.81 -0.98 24.33
CA SER A 305 5.11 -1.80 25.32
C SER A 305 3.82 -2.36 24.73
N ALA A 306 3.46 -3.60 25.09
CA ALA A 306 2.32 -4.31 24.49
C ALA A 306 1.01 -3.51 24.53
N VAL A 307 0.77 -2.74 25.59
CA VAL A 307 -0.45 -1.91 25.71
C VAL A 307 -0.45 -0.76 24.71
N ASN A 308 0.67 -0.06 24.53
CA ASN A 308 0.76 1.06 23.59
C ASN A 308 0.76 0.57 22.15
N ARG A 309 1.53 -0.48 21.86
CA ARG A 309 1.54 -1.14 20.56
C ARG A 309 0.14 -1.55 20.12
N ASN A 310 -0.58 -2.32 20.94
CA ASN A 310 -1.90 -2.83 20.55
C ASN A 310 -2.96 -1.73 20.40
N LEU A 311 -2.73 -0.53 20.94
CA LEU A 311 -3.64 0.62 20.77
C LEU A 311 -3.36 1.42 19.49
N PHE A 312 -2.18 1.27 18.90
CA PHE A 312 -1.69 2.15 17.83
C PHE A 312 -1.12 1.40 16.62
N ASP A 313 -1.04 0.07 16.66
CA ASP A 313 -0.47 -0.77 15.59
C ASP A 313 -1.19 -0.66 14.25
N SER A 314 -2.45 -0.23 14.27
CA SER A 314 -3.25 0.07 13.08
C SER A 314 -2.83 1.37 12.37
N ASP A 315 -1.99 2.20 13.00
CA ASP A 315 -1.42 3.39 12.37
C ASP A 315 -0.35 3.01 11.33
N ASP A 316 -0.45 3.56 10.13
CA ASP A 316 0.48 3.34 9.03
C ASP A 316 1.94 3.68 9.39
N LYS A 317 2.14 4.60 10.33
CA LYS A 317 3.45 5.05 10.81
C LYS A 317 3.80 4.51 12.18
N TYR A 318 3.09 3.50 12.71
CA TYR A 318 3.49 2.85 13.96
C TYR A 318 4.92 2.29 13.87
N SER A 319 5.31 1.69 12.73
CA SER A 319 6.68 1.17 12.55
C SER A 319 7.75 2.27 12.67
N LEU A 320 7.43 3.49 12.21
CA LEU A 320 8.31 4.63 12.37
C LEU A 320 8.41 5.05 13.83
N LEU A 321 7.27 5.14 14.52
CA LEU A 321 7.21 5.46 15.94
C LEU A 321 7.97 4.42 16.79
N ALA A 322 7.84 3.14 16.45
CA ALA A 322 8.51 2.03 17.11
C ALA A 322 10.04 2.09 17.00
N SER A 323 10.57 2.66 15.90
CA SER A 323 12.01 2.83 15.68
C SER A 323 12.68 3.86 16.62
N LEU A 324 11.88 4.62 17.38
CA LEU A 324 12.40 5.51 18.42
C LEU A 324 12.91 4.74 19.64
N GLU A 325 12.61 3.45 19.77
CA GLU A 325 13.04 2.64 20.91
C GLU A 325 13.85 1.41 20.46
N ASP A 326 15.06 1.29 20.97
CA ASP A 326 15.90 0.11 20.83
C ASP A 326 15.52 -0.93 21.90
N GLU A 327 15.37 -2.19 21.48
CA GLU A 327 15.04 -3.31 22.36
C GLU A 327 16.31 -4.05 22.80
N SER A 328 16.42 -4.31 24.09
CA SER A 328 17.48 -5.13 24.68
C SER A 328 16.88 -6.07 25.72
N LEU A 329 17.52 -7.21 25.98
CA LEU A 329 17.14 -8.04 27.12
C LEU A 329 17.78 -7.50 28.40
N ASP A 330 17.08 -7.66 29.52
CA ASP A 330 17.69 -7.48 30.83
C ASP A 330 18.93 -8.38 31.00
N PRO A 331 19.83 -8.08 31.95
CA PRO A 331 21.02 -8.90 32.19
C PRO A 331 20.74 -10.38 32.49
N ASN A 332 19.49 -10.73 32.82
CA ASN A 332 19.05 -12.08 33.12
C ASN A 332 18.36 -12.78 31.93
N GLY A 333 18.24 -12.12 30.77
CA GLY A 333 17.60 -12.64 29.57
C GLY A 333 16.09 -12.84 29.66
N LYS A 334 15.41 -12.26 30.67
CA LYS A 334 14.00 -12.57 30.98
C LYS A 334 13.01 -11.50 30.57
N THR A 335 13.42 -10.24 30.54
CA THR A 335 12.53 -9.13 30.23
C THR A 335 13.10 -8.23 29.17
N ILE A 336 12.22 -7.64 28.35
CA ILE A 336 12.59 -6.66 27.32
C ILE A 336 12.69 -5.29 27.99
N ILE A 337 13.82 -4.63 27.76
CA ILE A 337 14.11 -3.25 28.14
C ILE A 337 14.15 -2.42 26.86
N TYR A 338 13.43 -1.30 26.89
CA TYR A 338 13.43 -0.31 25.82
C TYR A 338 14.32 0.87 26.20
N THR A 339 15.10 1.36 25.24
CA THR A 339 15.95 2.55 25.40
C THR A 339 15.76 3.48 24.22
N LYS A 340 15.98 4.78 24.40
CA LYS A 340 15.92 5.76 23.30
C LYS A 340 16.91 5.38 22.21
N SER A 341 16.46 5.39 20.96
CA SER A 341 17.36 5.20 19.82
C SER A 341 18.14 6.47 19.50
N LEU A 342 19.14 6.33 18.62
CA LEU A 342 19.98 7.45 18.15
C LEU A 342 19.19 8.59 17.48
N ALA A 343 17.93 8.35 17.09
CA ALA A 343 17.04 9.36 16.51
C ALA A 343 16.74 10.53 17.46
N PHE A 344 16.92 10.34 18.77
CA PHE A 344 16.78 11.40 19.77
C PHE A 344 18.03 12.28 19.95
N GLU A 345 19.15 11.91 19.32
CA GLU A 345 20.44 12.55 19.54
C GLU A 345 20.97 13.27 18.29
N LYS A 346 20.79 12.69 17.11
CA LYS A 346 21.39 13.20 15.87
C LYS A 346 20.53 12.92 14.65
N ALA A 347 20.80 13.66 13.58
CA ALA A 347 20.22 13.39 12.27
C ALA A 347 20.68 12.02 11.74
N LEU A 348 19.72 11.18 11.35
CA LEU A 348 19.94 9.84 10.81
C LEU A 348 19.42 9.68 9.39
N VAL A 349 18.58 10.60 8.93
CA VAL A 349 18.07 10.63 7.57
C VAL A 349 19.16 11.21 6.68
N ARG A 350 19.56 10.45 5.66
CA ARG A 350 20.44 10.97 4.63
C ARG A 350 19.63 11.91 3.74
N PRO A 351 20.08 13.16 3.52
CA PRO A 351 19.40 14.05 2.60
C PRO A 351 19.36 13.42 1.20
N GLU A 352 18.29 13.69 0.46
CA GLU A 352 18.19 13.27 -0.93
C GLU A 352 19.34 13.90 -1.70
N LYS A 353 20.14 13.07 -2.37
CA LYS A 353 21.24 13.58 -3.19
C LYS A 353 20.64 14.12 -4.46
N GLU A 354 20.45 15.44 -4.52
CA GLU A 354 20.13 16.11 -5.78
C GLU A 354 21.23 15.80 -6.77
N VAL A 355 20.83 15.17 -7.88
CA VAL A 355 21.71 14.95 -9.01
C VAL A 355 22.02 16.34 -9.55
N THR A 356 23.27 16.76 -9.44
CA THR A 356 23.72 18.09 -9.86
C THR A 356 24.35 18.08 -11.24
N GLU A 357 24.85 16.92 -11.67
CA GLU A 357 25.50 16.74 -12.96
C GLU A 357 25.32 15.29 -13.44
N VAL A 358 25.03 15.11 -14.72
CA VAL A 358 24.99 13.80 -15.41
C VAL A 358 25.75 13.85 -16.72
N SER A 359 26.11 12.69 -17.24
CA SER A 359 26.94 12.56 -18.46
C SER A 359 26.16 12.30 -19.75
N SER A 360 24.85 12.09 -19.69
CA SER A 360 24.04 11.85 -20.88
C SER A 360 22.60 12.37 -20.74
N ALA A 361 21.96 12.66 -21.88
CA ALA A 361 20.54 13.03 -21.93
C ALA A 361 19.64 11.94 -21.33
N LEU A 362 19.97 10.66 -21.55
CA LEU A 362 19.23 9.52 -21.00
C LEU A 362 19.34 9.44 -19.48
N ASP A 363 20.52 9.71 -18.91
CA ASP A 363 20.70 9.80 -17.45
C ASP A 363 19.87 10.95 -16.87
N ALA A 364 19.80 12.08 -17.58
CA ALA A 364 18.97 13.21 -17.18
C ALA A 364 17.48 12.83 -17.17
N LEU A 365 17.01 12.13 -18.21
CA LEU A 365 15.63 11.63 -18.31
C LEU A 365 15.33 10.68 -17.15
N ASN A 366 16.22 9.72 -16.90
CA ASN A 366 16.06 8.76 -15.82
C ASN A 366 16.03 9.44 -14.44
N SER A 367 16.86 10.47 -14.23
CA SER A 367 16.83 11.30 -13.02
C SER A 367 15.47 12.00 -12.88
N SER A 368 14.95 12.59 -13.96
CA SER A 368 13.65 13.27 -13.98
C SER A 368 12.49 12.33 -13.66
N LEU A 369 12.52 11.13 -14.24
CA LEU A 369 11.52 10.09 -14.00
C LEU A 369 11.61 9.52 -12.58
N ALA A 370 12.81 9.33 -12.05
CA ALA A 370 13.03 8.85 -10.67
C ALA A 370 12.48 9.84 -9.62
N ASP A 371 12.57 11.15 -9.91
CA ASP A 371 11.99 12.21 -9.09
C ASP A 371 10.48 12.39 -9.29
N GLY A 372 9.85 11.62 -10.20
CA GLY A 372 8.42 11.70 -10.49
C GLY A 372 8.00 12.95 -11.28
N ARG A 373 8.95 13.64 -11.93
CA ARG A 373 8.70 14.87 -12.71
C ARG A 373 8.15 14.61 -14.11
N GLY A 374 8.19 13.36 -14.58
CA GLY A 374 7.92 13.02 -15.98
C GLY A 374 9.09 13.46 -16.88
N VAL A 375 8.80 13.82 -18.14
CA VAL A 375 9.78 14.43 -19.04
C VAL A 375 9.87 15.94 -18.76
N ASP A 376 10.69 16.32 -17.78
CA ASP A 376 10.94 17.71 -17.40
C ASP A 376 12.22 18.21 -18.07
N LEU A 377 12.08 18.78 -19.27
CA LEU A 377 13.21 19.26 -20.05
C LEU A 377 13.99 20.38 -19.35
N ASP A 378 13.35 21.20 -18.52
CA ASP A 378 14.02 22.29 -17.81
C ASP A 378 14.92 21.74 -16.70
N TYR A 379 14.42 20.78 -15.92
CA TYR A 379 15.25 20.06 -14.95
C TYR A 379 16.39 19.29 -15.63
N MET A 380 16.10 18.56 -16.70
CA MET A 380 17.11 17.78 -17.43
C MET A 380 18.25 18.66 -17.97
N MET A 381 17.93 19.84 -18.52
CA MET A 381 18.95 20.81 -18.94
C MET A 381 19.79 21.33 -17.77
N SER A 382 19.19 21.48 -16.58
CA SER A 382 19.89 21.99 -15.40
C SER A 382 21.00 21.06 -14.90
N ILE A 383 20.89 19.74 -15.17
CA ILE A 383 21.84 18.71 -14.70
C ILE A 383 22.72 18.13 -15.82
N TYR A 384 22.30 18.21 -17.08
CA TYR A 384 23.11 17.73 -18.22
C TYR A 384 23.87 18.85 -18.93
N HIS A 385 23.51 20.12 -18.67
CA HIS A 385 24.20 21.31 -19.21
C HIS A 385 24.34 21.34 -20.74
N THR A 386 23.33 20.88 -21.46
CA THR A 386 23.29 20.98 -22.93
C THR A 386 22.92 22.39 -23.41
N ASP A 387 23.34 22.74 -24.63
CA ASP A 387 23.22 24.09 -25.18
C ASP A 387 21.76 24.52 -25.44
N SER A 388 20.85 23.57 -25.69
CA SER A 388 19.44 23.87 -25.98
C SER A 388 18.49 22.69 -25.73
N LYS A 389 17.19 22.98 -25.51
CA LYS A 389 16.14 21.95 -25.46
C LYS A 389 16.07 21.13 -26.75
N ALA A 390 16.33 21.74 -27.91
CA ALA A 390 16.28 21.04 -29.19
C ALA A 390 17.37 19.96 -29.28
N THR A 391 18.60 20.27 -28.87
CA THR A 391 19.70 19.32 -28.78
C THR A 391 19.39 18.19 -27.79
N LEU A 392 18.81 18.52 -26.63
CA LEU A 392 18.37 17.53 -25.65
C LEU A 392 17.36 16.54 -26.25
N ILE A 393 16.34 17.06 -26.94
CA ILE A 393 15.29 16.24 -27.56
C ILE A 393 15.89 15.36 -28.66
N GLU A 394 16.80 15.89 -29.47
CA GLU A 394 17.50 15.13 -30.52
C GLU A 394 18.32 13.97 -29.94
N GLU A 395 19.06 14.21 -28.86
CA GLU A 395 19.84 13.17 -28.17
C GLU A 395 18.96 12.09 -27.52
N LEU A 396 17.79 12.46 -27.03
CA LEU A 396 16.83 11.52 -26.43
C LEU A 396 16.16 10.63 -27.48
N GLY A 397 15.92 11.17 -28.68
CA GLY A 397 15.25 10.45 -29.77
C GLY A 397 13.97 9.77 -29.30
N ASP A 398 13.84 8.48 -29.60
CA ASP A 398 12.66 7.66 -29.26
C ASP A 398 12.44 7.44 -27.75
N ALA A 399 13.35 7.87 -26.87
CA ALA A 399 13.14 7.78 -25.43
C ALA A 399 11.98 8.68 -24.94
N ILE A 400 11.67 9.73 -25.69
CA ILE A 400 10.54 10.64 -25.46
C ILE A 400 9.72 10.80 -26.73
N ILE A 401 8.41 10.95 -26.59
CA ILE A 401 7.47 11.09 -27.71
C ILE A 401 6.52 12.25 -27.40
N PRO A 402 6.21 13.15 -28.35
CA PRO A 402 5.20 14.18 -28.14
C PRO A 402 3.84 13.54 -27.86
N ASP A 403 3.14 14.03 -26.83
CA ASP A 403 1.80 13.59 -26.50
C ASP A 403 0.83 13.97 -27.63
N PRO A 404 0.30 12.98 -28.39
CA PRO A 404 -0.51 13.27 -29.56
C PRO A 404 -1.86 13.90 -29.18
N GLU A 405 -2.38 13.60 -27.98
CA GLU A 405 -3.68 14.11 -27.54
C GLU A 405 -3.59 15.60 -27.18
N ARG A 406 -2.59 15.97 -26.39
CA ARG A 406 -2.29 17.37 -26.11
C ARG A 406 -2.03 18.13 -27.40
N TYR A 407 -1.19 17.57 -28.27
CA TYR A 407 -0.87 18.19 -29.55
C TYR A 407 -2.11 18.47 -30.40
N LEU A 408 -3.02 17.49 -30.55
CA LEU A 408 -4.24 17.64 -31.33
C LEU A 408 -5.23 18.65 -30.70
N GLN A 409 -5.39 18.64 -29.38
CA GLN A 409 -6.41 19.45 -28.69
C GLN A 409 -6.10 20.95 -28.68
N ASN A 410 -4.85 21.32 -28.43
CA ASN A 410 -4.47 22.71 -28.21
C ASN A 410 -3.16 23.13 -28.90
N GLY A 411 -2.52 22.25 -29.66
CA GLY A 411 -1.22 22.51 -30.31
C GLY A 411 -0.03 22.53 -29.33
N GLU A 412 -0.23 22.11 -28.07
CA GLU A 412 0.81 22.10 -27.04
C GLU A 412 1.75 20.91 -27.25
N VAL A 413 3.04 21.18 -27.37
CA VAL A 413 4.08 20.15 -27.49
C VAL A 413 4.57 19.79 -26.09
N VAL A 414 3.95 18.78 -25.50
CA VAL A 414 4.39 18.15 -24.25
C VAL A 414 4.99 16.79 -24.59
N TYR A 415 6.17 16.50 -24.05
CA TYR A 415 6.78 15.19 -24.24
C TYR A 415 6.40 14.25 -23.10
N VAL A 416 6.19 12.98 -23.44
CA VAL A 416 6.02 11.88 -22.49
C VAL A 416 7.11 10.84 -22.72
N ALA A 417 7.42 10.05 -21.71
CA ALA A 417 8.40 8.98 -21.87
C ALA A 417 7.82 7.87 -22.77
N ARG A 418 8.68 7.18 -23.52
CA ARG A 418 8.26 6.14 -24.47
C ARG A 418 7.31 5.11 -23.84
N GLN A 419 7.59 4.67 -22.62
CA GLN A 419 6.76 3.70 -21.91
C GLN A 419 5.34 4.23 -21.61
N ASP A 420 5.19 5.52 -21.35
CA ASP A 420 3.89 6.14 -21.07
C ASP A 420 3.11 6.33 -22.38
N PHE A 421 3.80 6.66 -23.47
CA PHE A 421 3.22 6.70 -24.81
C PHE A 421 2.66 5.33 -25.22
N LEU A 422 3.42 4.25 -25.00
CA LEU A 422 3.07 2.88 -25.40
C LEU A 422 2.14 2.13 -24.42
N SER A 423 1.60 2.81 -23.41
CA SER A 423 0.68 2.22 -22.43
C SER A 423 -0.60 3.04 -22.25
N GLY A 424 -1.54 2.56 -21.45
CA GLY A 424 -2.84 3.21 -21.26
C GLY A 424 -3.79 3.00 -22.45
N ASP A 425 -4.53 4.04 -22.83
CA ASP A 425 -5.47 4.00 -23.95
C ASP A 425 -4.77 4.10 -25.31
N VAL A 426 -4.14 3.01 -25.71
CA VAL A 426 -3.40 2.87 -26.98
C VAL A 426 -4.31 3.07 -28.20
N MET A 427 -5.59 2.70 -28.11
CA MET A 427 -6.52 2.80 -29.23
C MET A 427 -6.85 4.26 -29.55
N THR A 428 -7.17 5.07 -28.54
CA THR A 428 -7.38 6.51 -28.70
C THR A 428 -6.13 7.20 -29.24
N LYS A 429 -4.94 6.85 -28.73
CA LYS A 429 -3.66 7.36 -29.25
C LYS A 429 -3.46 7.02 -30.73
N LEU A 430 -3.74 5.77 -31.14
CA LEU A 430 -3.67 5.35 -32.55
C LEU A 430 -4.61 6.17 -33.44
N GLU A 431 -5.84 6.40 -33.00
CA GLU A 431 -6.83 7.20 -33.74
C GLU A 431 -6.38 8.65 -33.92
N ILE A 432 -5.81 9.25 -32.87
CA ILE A 432 -5.29 10.62 -32.90
C ILE A 432 -4.08 10.71 -33.84
N VAL A 433 -3.13 9.78 -33.75
CA VAL A 433 -1.96 9.75 -34.64
C VAL A 433 -2.39 9.53 -36.10
N ASP A 434 -3.34 8.64 -36.37
CA ASP A 434 -3.91 8.43 -37.70
C ASP A 434 -4.60 9.71 -38.23
N LEU A 435 -5.31 10.45 -37.38
CA LEU A 435 -5.88 11.74 -37.74
C LEU A 435 -4.79 12.76 -38.11
N LEU A 436 -3.73 12.86 -37.32
CA LEU A 436 -2.61 13.77 -37.58
C LEU A 436 -1.89 13.44 -38.91
N ILE A 437 -1.72 12.15 -39.22
CA ILE A 437 -1.21 11.68 -40.51
C ILE A 437 -2.14 12.08 -41.66
N LYS A 438 -3.45 11.87 -41.50
CA LYS A 438 -4.47 12.25 -42.51
C LYS A 438 -4.59 13.76 -42.72
N GLN A 439 -4.22 14.55 -41.73
CA GLN A 439 -4.13 16.01 -41.84
C GLN A 439 -2.82 16.47 -42.50
N GLU A 440 -1.98 15.55 -42.96
CA GLU A 440 -0.66 15.83 -43.55
C GLU A 440 0.24 16.64 -42.59
N ASN A 441 0.06 16.47 -41.27
CA ASN A 441 0.90 17.11 -40.29
C ASN A 441 2.34 16.56 -40.38
N SER A 442 3.33 17.44 -40.48
CA SER A 442 4.75 17.09 -40.66
C SER A 442 5.65 17.61 -39.54
N ASP A 443 5.05 18.08 -38.44
CA ASP A 443 5.81 18.62 -37.31
C ASP A 443 6.56 17.52 -36.55
N PHE A 444 6.08 16.28 -36.64
CA PHE A 444 6.68 15.09 -36.03
C PHE A 444 6.57 13.88 -36.95
N PRO A 445 7.40 12.84 -36.76
CA PRO A 445 7.35 11.61 -37.57
C PRO A 445 6.18 10.71 -37.14
N TRP A 446 4.94 11.19 -37.32
CA TRP A 446 3.73 10.50 -36.87
C TRP A 446 3.59 9.08 -37.39
N GLN A 447 4.05 8.81 -38.62
CA GLN A 447 4.05 7.46 -39.19
C GLN A 447 4.91 6.48 -38.37
N HIS A 448 6.08 6.91 -37.90
CA HIS A 448 6.95 6.10 -37.04
C HIS A 448 6.28 5.84 -35.67
N TYR A 449 5.63 6.86 -35.09
CA TYR A 449 4.91 6.69 -33.83
C TYR A 449 3.67 5.80 -33.95
N GLN A 450 3.00 5.81 -35.10
CA GLN A 450 1.92 4.88 -35.41
C GLN A 450 2.44 3.43 -35.42
N ASP A 451 3.57 3.18 -36.08
CA ASP A 451 4.17 1.85 -36.15
C ASP A 451 4.49 1.32 -34.73
N LEU A 452 5.04 2.17 -33.86
CA LEU A 452 5.29 1.82 -32.45
C LEU A 452 4.02 1.47 -31.67
N LEU A 453 2.92 2.22 -31.88
CA LEU A 453 1.64 1.91 -31.23
C LEU A 453 0.98 0.64 -31.78
N GLU A 454 1.16 0.34 -33.06
CA GLU A 454 0.65 -0.90 -33.67
C GLU A 454 1.36 -2.15 -33.09
N GLU A 455 2.64 -2.06 -32.70
CA GLU A 455 3.36 -3.15 -32.01
C GLU A 455 2.73 -3.52 -30.65
N VAL A 456 2.17 -2.54 -29.94
CA VAL A 456 1.54 -2.72 -28.61
C VAL A 456 0.01 -2.74 -28.68
N ARG A 457 -0.55 -2.82 -29.89
CA ARG A 457 -2.00 -2.77 -30.09
C ARG A 457 -2.69 -3.94 -29.38
N PRO A 458 -3.64 -3.67 -28.48
CA PRO A 458 -4.38 -4.74 -27.82
C PRO A 458 -5.21 -5.52 -28.85
N GLN A 459 -5.31 -6.84 -28.66
CA GLN A 459 -6.14 -7.67 -29.52
C GLN A 459 -7.60 -7.19 -29.49
N ARG A 460 -8.22 -7.09 -30.68
CA ARG A 460 -9.64 -6.75 -30.78
C ARG A 460 -10.47 -7.81 -30.07
N VAL A 461 -11.25 -7.37 -29.09
CA VAL A 461 -12.21 -8.22 -28.39
C VAL A 461 -13.56 -8.11 -29.10
N THR A 462 -14.16 -9.24 -29.47
CA THR A 462 -15.43 -9.23 -30.21
C THR A 462 -16.60 -8.95 -29.28
N LEU A 463 -17.75 -8.48 -29.81
CA LEU A 463 -18.97 -8.26 -29.01
C LEU A 463 -19.42 -9.51 -28.23
N ALA A 464 -19.15 -10.71 -28.74
CA ALA A 464 -19.45 -11.96 -28.06
C ALA A 464 -18.52 -12.22 -26.85
N ASP A 465 -17.33 -11.61 -26.87
CA ASP A 465 -16.32 -11.69 -25.81
C ASP A 465 -16.36 -10.45 -24.88
N ILE A 466 -17.27 -9.49 -25.16
CA ILE A 466 -17.52 -8.31 -24.32
C ILE A 466 -18.74 -8.61 -23.44
N ASP A 467 -18.50 -9.10 -22.23
CA ASP A 467 -19.54 -9.13 -21.20
C ASP A 467 -19.55 -7.82 -20.41
N TYR A 468 -20.75 -7.39 -20.03
CA TYR A 468 -20.96 -6.16 -19.29
C TYR A 468 -21.97 -6.38 -18.17
N ARG A 469 -21.72 -5.72 -17.04
CA ARG A 469 -22.69 -5.62 -15.96
C ARG A 469 -23.19 -4.19 -15.88
N ILE A 470 -24.41 -3.99 -15.40
CA ILE A 470 -24.90 -2.64 -15.08
C ILE A 470 -23.95 -2.05 -14.02
N GLY A 471 -23.33 -0.90 -14.32
CA GLY A 471 -22.28 -0.28 -13.51
C GLY A 471 -20.83 -0.54 -13.97
N SER A 472 -20.60 -1.21 -15.11
CA SER A 472 -19.32 -1.20 -15.83
C SER A 472 -18.74 0.20 -15.98
N ARG A 473 -17.58 0.43 -15.35
CA ARG A 473 -16.88 1.74 -15.37
C ARG A 473 -16.54 2.25 -16.78
N TRP A 474 -16.38 1.34 -17.73
CA TRP A 474 -16.06 1.66 -19.13
C TRP A 474 -17.31 1.93 -19.98
N ILE A 475 -18.52 1.74 -19.43
CA ILE A 475 -19.78 2.11 -20.09
C ILE A 475 -20.19 3.50 -19.59
N PRO A 476 -20.27 4.51 -20.46
CA PRO A 476 -20.66 5.87 -20.06
C PRO A 476 -22.04 5.91 -19.38
N LEU A 477 -22.20 6.78 -18.38
CA LEU A 477 -23.47 6.95 -17.66
C LEU A 477 -24.63 7.29 -18.60
N ALA A 478 -24.36 8.04 -19.66
CA ALA A 478 -25.30 8.34 -20.74
C ALA A 478 -25.94 7.08 -21.36
N VAL A 479 -25.13 6.03 -21.56
CA VAL A 479 -25.59 4.76 -22.14
C VAL A 479 -26.51 4.02 -21.15
N TYR A 480 -26.20 4.05 -19.86
CA TYR A 480 -27.10 3.52 -18.82
C TYR A 480 -28.40 4.31 -18.71
N GLY A 481 -28.32 5.64 -18.77
CA GLY A 481 -29.48 6.53 -18.75
C GLY A 481 -30.43 6.25 -19.91
N LYS A 482 -29.89 6.12 -21.13
CA LYS A 482 -30.65 5.72 -22.32
C LYS A 482 -31.29 4.35 -22.13
N PHE A 483 -30.52 3.33 -21.75
CA PHE A 483 -31.04 1.98 -21.52
C PHE A 483 -32.20 1.98 -20.52
N ALA A 484 -32.09 2.71 -19.41
CA ALA A 484 -33.14 2.78 -18.40
C ALA A 484 -34.40 3.50 -18.90
N GLN A 485 -34.25 4.60 -19.64
CA GLN A 485 -35.38 5.32 -20.23
C GLN A 485 -36.09 4.50 -21.31
N GLU A 486 -35.34 3.81 -22.18
CA GLU A 486 -35.91 2.98 -23.24
C GLU A 486 -36.61 1.74 -22.65
N THR A 487 -35.97 1.06 -21.71
CA THR A 487 -36.47 -0.20 -21.15
C THR A 487 -37.61 0.00 -20.15
N PHE A 488 -37.51 1.00 -19.26
CA PHE A 488 -38.46 1.18 -18.17
C PHE A 488 -39.44 2.34 -18.36
N MET A 489 -39.15 3.30 -19.23
CA MET A 489 -39.99 4.48 -19.47
C MET A 489 -40.60 4.55 -20.88
N GLY A 490 -40.23 3.65 -21.78
CA GLY A 490 -40.77 3.57 -23.14
C GLY A 490 -40.50 4.80 -24.01
N LYS A 491 -39.45 5.57 -23.68
CA LYS A 491 -39.02 6.75 -24.45
C LYS A 491 -37.75 6.40 -25.21
N ALA A 492 -37.77 6.53 -26.53
CA ALA A 492 -36.58 6.40 -27.37
C ALA A 492 -35.73 7.68 -27.26
N PHE A 493 -34.43 7.54 -27.03
CA PHE A 493 -33.51 8.66 -26.87
C PHE A 493 -32.30 8.48 -27.81
N ASP A 494 -31.95 9.51 -28.57
CA ASP A 494 -30.76 9.48 -29.43
C ASP A 494 -29.53 9.93 -28.63
N LEU A 495 -28.43 9.17 -28.72
CA LEU A 495 -27.17 9.53 -28.03
C LEU A 495 -26.44 10.68 -28.74
N THR A 496 -26.92 11.08 -29.93
CA THR A 496 -26.38 12.21 -30.69
C THR A 496 -27.00 13.56 -30.31
N ASP A 497 -28.01 13.57 -29.44
CA ASP A 497 -28.62 14.81 -28.94
C ASP A 497 -27.72 15.51 -27.92
N GLN A 498 -27.53 16.81 -28.14
CA GLN A 498 -26.51 17.67 -27.52
C GLN A 498 -26.62 17.78 -25.98
N GLU A 499 -27.75 17.38 -25.38
CA GLU A 499 -27.97 17.36 -23.93
C GLU A 499 -27.14 16.29 -23.18
N VAL A 500 -26.56 15.32 -23.90
CA VAL A 500 -25.76 14.22 -23.32
C VAL A 500 -24.28 14.56 -23.19
N ALA A 501 -23.78 15.53 -23.97
CA ALA A 501 -22.37 15.92 -23.98
C ALA A 501 -21.94 16.79 -22.78
N ASP A 502 -22.89 17.47 -22.13
CA ASP A 502 -22.63 18.52 -21.13
C ASP A 502 -23.01 18.13 -19.68
N SER A 503 -22.91 16.86 -19.30
CA SER A 503 -22.99 16.48 -17.88
C SER A 503 -21.61 16.05 -17.35
N PRO A 504 -21.11 16.70 -16.28
CA PRO A 504 -19.72 16.66 -15.84
C PRO A 504 -19.22 15.31 -15.34
#